data_AF-A0A1H9L1M9-F1
#
_entry.id   AF-A0A1H9L1M9-F1
#
_cell.length_a   1.000
_cell.length_b   1.000
_cell.length_c   1.000
_cell.angle_alpha   90.00
_cell.angle_beta   90.00
_cell.angle_gamma   90.00
#
_symmetry.space_group_name_H-M   'P 1'
#
loop_
_entity.id
_entity.type
_entity.pdbx_description
1 polymer ?
#
loop_
_entity_poly.entity_id
_entity_poly.type
_entity_poly.pdbx_seq_one_letter_code
_entity_poly.pdbx_strand_id
1 'polypeptide(L)' 'MLMEKLPSFTLQDENDEAVSTDEYIGKKTLIFMWPSW' A
#
# COMPACT_ATOMS: atom_id res chain seq x y z
N MET A 1 -6.32 1.89 13.34
CA MET A 1 -6.18 0.70 12.45
C MET A 1 -4.82 0.75 11.73
N LEU A 2 -4.35 -0.34 11.11
CA LEU A 2 -3.00 -0.44 10.52
C LEU A 2 -2.65 0.76 9.62
N MET A 3 -3.58 1.15 8.73
CA MET A 3 -3.40 2.27 7.79
C MET A 3 -3.29 3.65 8.44
N GLU A 4 -3.76 3.84 9.68
CA GLU A 4 -3.64 5.12 10.40
C GLU A 4 -2.30 5.24 11.15
N LYS A 5 -1.58 4.13 11.30
CA LYS A 5 -0.29 4.06 12.00
C LYS A 5 0.90 3.86 11.07
N LEU A 6 0.65 3.37 9.86
CA LEU A 6 1.70 3.27 8.85
C LEU A 6 2.04 4.67 8.34
N PRO A 7 3.34 5.00 8.20
CA PRO A 7 3.73 6.18 7.46
C PRO A 7 3.20 6.06 6.04
N SER A 8 2.84 7.19 5.42
CA SER A 8 2.44 7.20 4.02
C SER A 8 3.66 6.91 3.14
N PHE A 9 3.51 5.99 2.20
CA PHE A 9 4.49 5.73 1.15
C PHE A 9 3.80 5.41 -0.16
N THR A 10 4.56 5.59 -1.24
CA THR A 10 4.12 5.31 -2.60
C THR A 10 4.81 4.05 -3.09
N LEU A 11 4.02 3.13 -3.62
CA LEU A 11 4.50 1.96 -4.35
C LEU A 11 4.21 2.14 -5.82
N GLN A 12 5.01 1.48 -6.65
CA GLN A 12 4.72 1.36 -8.07
C GLN A 12 3.98 0.06 -8.31
N ASP A 13 2.89 0.12 -9.07
CA ASP A 13 2.11 -1.05 -9.46
C ASP A 13 2.70 -1.74 -10.71
N GLU A 14 2.01 -2.77 -11.18
CA GLU A 14 2.39 -3.54 -12.37
C GLU A 14 2.24 -2.77 -13.70
N ASN A 15 1.55 -1.63 -13.69
CA ASN A 15 1.30 -0.77 -14.85
C ASN A 15 2.20 0.49 -14.85
N ASP A 16 3.22 0.54 -13.98
CA ASP A 16 4.10 1.70 -13.78
C ASP A 16 3.39 2.88 -13.10
N GLU A 17 2.17 2.69 -12.58
CA GLU A 17 1.39 3.72 -11.89
C GLU A 17 1.81 3.86 -10.43
N ALA A 18 1.84 5.10 -9.95
CA ALA A 18 2.16 5.43 -8.57
C ALA A 18 0.91 5.30 -7.70
N VAL A 19 0.96 4.41 -6.70
CA VAL A 19 -0.13 4.15 -5.76
C VAL A 19 0.28 4.56 -4.35
N SER A 20 -0.51 5.43 -3.71
CA SER A 20 -0.27 5.85 -2.32
C SER A 20 -1.01 4.97 -1.32
N THR A 21 -0.36 4.66 -0.19
CA THR A 21 -1.05 3.99 0.91
C THR A 21 -2.21 4.79 1.51
N ASP A 22 -2.22 6.10 1.34
CA ASP A 22 -3.28 6.97 1.88
C ASP A 22 -4.64 6.71 1.23
N GLU A 23 -4.65 6.20 0.00
CA GLU A 23 -5.87 5.83 -0.75
C GLU A 23 -6.65 4.67 -0.10
N TYR A 24 -6.00 3.97 0.84
CA TYR A 24 -6.55 2.82 1.56
C TYR A 24 -6.95 3.15 3.01
N ILE A 25 -6.81 4.40 3.47
CA ILE A 25 -7.28 4.82 4.80
C ILE A 25 -8.81 4.66 4.88
N GLY A 26 -9.29 4.09 5.99
CA GLY A 26 -10.71 3.79 6.21
C GLY A 26 -11.23 2.54 5.48
N LYS A 27 -10.43 1.90 4.63
CA LYS A 27 -10.76 0.63 3.97
C LYS A 27 -10.17 -0.56 4.75
N LYS A 28 -10.80 -1.73 4.60
CA LYS A 28 -10.19 -2.99 5.06
C LYS A 28 -9.11 -3.40 4.07
N THR A 29 -7.85 -3.32 4.48
CA THR A 29 -6.69 -3.45 3.59
C THR A 29 -5.75 -4.55 4.09
N LEU A 30 -5.34 -5.45 3.20
CA LEU A 30 -4.32 -6.46 3.44
C LEU A 30 -3.05 -6.06 2.68
N ILE A 31 -1.95 -5.87 3.40
CA ILE A 31 -0.63 -5.67 2.80
C ILE A 31 0.08 -7.02 2.82
N PHE A 32 0.41 -7.54 1.64
CA PHE A 32 1.13 -8.80 1.47
C PHE A 32 2.46 -8.53 0.77
N MET A 33 3.56 -8.91 1.42
CA MET A 33 4.91 -8.75 0.89
C MET A 33 5.50 -10.13 0.66
N TRP A 34 5.94 -10.38 -0.57
CA TRP A 34 6.58 -11.61 -0.99
C TRP A 34 7.74 -11.25 -1.92
N PRO A 35 8.87 -11.95 -1.83
CA PRO A 35 10.00 -11.65 -2.70
C PRO A 35 9.87 -12.42 -4.01
N SER A 36 10.25 -11.83 -5.15
CA SER A 36 9.95 -12.39 -6.48
C SER A 36 10.78 -13.62 -6.89
N TRP A 37 11.55 -14.23 -5.98
CA TRP A 37 12.50 -15.30 -6.28
C TRP A 37 11.91 -16.70 -6.05
#